data_AF-F7S904-F1
#
_entry.id   AF-F7S904-F1
#
_cell.length_a   1.000
_cell.length_b   1.000
_cell.length_c   1.000
_cell.angle_alpha   90.00
_cell.angle_beta   90.00
_cell.angle_gamma   90.00
#
_symmetry.space_group_name_H-M   'P 1'
#
loop_
_entity.id
_entity.type
_entity.pdbx_description
1 polymer ?
#
loop_
_entity_poly.entity_id
_entity_poly.type
_entity_poly.pdbx_seq_one_letter_code
_entity_poly.pdbx_strand_id
1 'polypeptide(L)'
;MPEPVIAPYGTTRAGAKVRRITLANAAGMSVSLLDYGGIVDELLAPDRRGRLANVVLSCPTLADYETKSPYFGALVGRYANRIAGAAFTLDGVRHTLPANEGANTLHGGPADGPTPNFSHRVWDIVAATGSALTLRLHSPDGENGFPGDLTVYVTYTLTPDNTLRLDYAARVAGRATVLNLTNHAYFNLAGGGTALDHEIAVAAARYLPPDAANIPTGAIAPVAGTWLDLTRQQRIGPARAGLDHCFVLDKPEGVIGPAALLRDPASGRVLAVETTEPAVQVYAAGKLDLPPYGPGDGIALETQHFPDSPNRPAFPSTRLDPGEAFRSSTVWRFTTDQTRT
;
A
#
# COMPACT_ATOMS: atom_id res chain seq x y z
N MET A 1 7.53 -11.12 -22.85
CA MET A 1 8.10 -10.27 -21.79
C MET A 1 9.44 -10.89 -21.40
N PRO A 2 10.48 -10.09 -21.11
CA PRO A 2 11.74 -10.64 -20.59
C PRO A 2 11.50 -11.38 -19.27
N GLU A 3 12.29 -12.42 -19.00
CA GLU A 3 12.27 -13.11 -17.70
C GLU A 3 12.73 -12.18 -16.56
N PRO A 4 12.29 -12.41 -15.31
CA PRO A 4 12.70 -11.60 -14.18
C PRO A 4 14.21 -11.71 -13.93
N VAL A 5 14.86 -10.58 -13.68
CA VAL A 5 16.26 -10.55 -13.26
C VAL A 5 16.31 -10.60 -11.74
N ILE A 6 16.96 -11.61 -11.17
CA ILE A 6 17.12 -11.78 -9.72
C ILE A 6 18.57 -11.51 -9.36
N ALA A 7 18.80 -10.57 -8.45
CA ALA A 7 20.13 -10.21 -7.97
C ALA A 7 20.17 -10.15 -6.43
N PRO A 8 21.32 -10.44 -5.79
CA PRO A 8 21.53 -10.13 -4.38
C PRO A 8 21.34 -8.63 -4.12
N TYR A 9 20.66 -8.27 -3.03
CA TYR A 9 20.49 -6.87 -2.60
C TYR A 9 21.27 -6.56 -1.32
N GLY A 10 21.22 -7.49 -0.35
CA GLY A 10 21.92 -7.32 0.91
C GLY A 10 21.63 -8.44 1.90
N THR A 11 22.02 -8.22 3.15
CA THR A 11 21.73 -9.12 4.27
C THR A 11 21.17 -8.28 5.41
N THR A 12 20.03 -8.70 5.97
CA THR A 12 19.40 -8.01 7.11
C THR A 12 20.30 -8.10 8.34
N ARG A 13 20.02 -7.27 9.36
CA ARG A 13 20.72 -7.35 10.65
C ARG A 13 20.58 -8.71 11.32
N ALA A 14 19.46 -9.40 11.09
CA ALA A 14 19.20 -10.76 11.56
C ALA A 14 19.91 -11.85 10.73
N GLY A 15 20.70 -11.48 9.71
CA GLY A 15 21.47 -12.42 8.89
C GLY A 15 20.71 -13.02 7.71
N ALA A 16 19.47 -12.58 7.44
CA ALA A 16 18.69 -13.08 6.32
C ALA A 16 19.13 -12.42 5.00
N LYS A 17 19.33 -13.22 3.95
CA LYS A 17 19.68 -12.71 2.62
C LYS A 17 18.45 -12.09 1.95
N VAL A 18 18.65 -10.95 1.32
CA VAL A 18 17.63 -10.21 0.56
C VAL A 18 18.01 -10.17 -0.91
N ARG A 19 17.02 -10.35 -1.78
CA ARG A 19 17.14 -10.29 -3.23
C ARG A 19 16.30 -9.16 -3.80
N ARG A 20 16.78 -8.57 -4.88
CA ARG A 20 16.05 -7.65 -5.74
C ARG A 20 15.63 -8.38 -7.01
N ILE A 21 14.36 -8.25 -7.39
CA ILE A 21 13.75 -8.91 -8.53
C ILE A 21 13.22 -7.82 -9.46
N THR A 22 13.74 -7.74 -10.67
CA THR A 22 13.34 -6.74 -11.66
C THR A 22 12.48 -7.37 -12.74
N LEU A 23 11.26 -6.84 -12.87
CA LEU A 23 10.33 -7.09 -13.97
C LEU A 23 10.46 -5.95 -14.98
N ALA A 24 10.50 -6.25 -16.27
CA ALA A 24 10.52 -5.25 -17.33
C ALA A 24 9.55 -5.62 -18.45
N ASN A 25 9.04 -4.63 -19.17
CA ASN A 25 8.20 -4.84 -20.33
C ASN A 25 8.80 -4.23 -21.60
N ALA A 26 8.23 -4.57 -22.76
CA ALA A 26 8.71 -4.08 -24.05
C ALA A 26 8.42 -2.59 -24.29
N ALA A 27 7.53 -1.98 -23.51
CA ALA A 27 7.22 -0.56 -23.56
C ALA A 27 8.21 0.30 -22.75
N GLY A 28 9.23 -0.31 -22.14
CA GLY A 28 10.31 0.36 -21.42
C GLY A 28 10.05 0.58 -19.93
N MET A 29 8.88 0.23 -19.40
CA MET A 29 8.61 0.27 -17.97
C MET A 29 9.30 -0.91 -17.27
N SER A 30 9.88 -0.63 -16.10
CA SER A 30 10.45 -1.65 -15.22
C SER A 30 10.10 -1.42 -13.76
N VAL A 31 10.01 -2.51 -13.00
CA VAL A 31 9.70 -2.52 -11.57
C VAL A 31 10.72 -3.40 -10.88
N SER A 32 11.41 -2.89 -9.87
CA SER A 32 12.27 -3.67 -9.00
C SER A 32 11.62 -3.85 -7.63
N LEU A 33 11.56 -5.11 -7.20
CA LEU A 33 10.91 -5.56 -5.99
C LEU A 33 11.95 -6.17 -5.04
N LEU A 34 11.84 -5.95 -3.74
CA LEU A 34 12.62 -6.69 -2.75
C LEU A 34 11.79 -7.84 -2.19
N ASP A 35 12.41 -8.99 -1.96
CA ASP A 35 11.79 -10.04 -1.15
C ASP A 35 11.75 -9.67 0.35
N TYR A 36 12.48 -8.62 0.77
CA TYR A 36 12.27 -7.95 2.04
C TYR A 36 11.05 -7.01 1.97
N GLY A 37 10.08 -7.23 2.85
CA GLY A 37 8.83 -6.47 2.94
C GLY A 37 7.94 -6.55 1.69
N GLY A 38 8.31 -7.34 0.68
CA GLY A 38 7.70 -7.27 -0.65
C GLY A 38 7.76 -5.87 -1.27
N ILE A 39 8.81 -5.11 -0.97
CA ILE A 39 8.91 -3.67 -1.25
C ILE A 39 8.98 -3.40 -2.75
N VAL A 40 8.23 -2.42 -3.24
CA VAL A 40 8.46 -1.77 -4.54
C VAL A 40 9.57 -0.74 -4.38
N ASP A 41 10.79 -1.14 -4.72
CA ASP A 41 12.02 -0.36 -4.49
C ASP A 41 12.33 0.62 -5.63
N GLU A 42 11.90 0.30 -6.85
CA GLU A 42 12.01 1.19 -8.00
C GLU A 42 10.90 0.90 -9.01
N LEU A 43 10.34 1.96 -9.58
CA LEU A 43 9.35 1.87 -10.65
C LEU A 43 9.67 2.92 -11.70
N LEU A 44 10.30 2.49 -12.79
CA LEU A 44 10.67 3.38 -13.91
C LEU A 44 9.51 3.47 -14.90
N ALA A 45 8.88 4.65 -15.01
CA ALA A 45 7.77 4.90 -15.92
C ALA A 45 8.12 5.98 -16.98
N PRO A 46 7.71 5.82 -18.25
CA PRO A 46 7.99 6.80 -19.30
C PRO A 46 7.11 8.05 -19.16
N ASP A 47 7.69 9.23 -19.40
CA ASP A 47 6.94 10.47 -19.61
C ASP A 47 6.40 10.58 -21.04
N ARG A 48 5.68 11.67 -21.36
CA ARG A 48 5.11 11.86 -22.72
C ARG A 48 6.14 11.96 -23.84
N ARG A 49 7.43 12.10 -23.50
CA ARG A 49 8.60 12.14 -24.41
C ARG A 49 9.41 10.84 -24.36
N GLY A 50 8.93 9.80 -23.67
CA GLY A 50 9.60 8.51 -23.53
C GLY A 50 10.74 8.49 -22.50
N ARG A 51 10.94 9.55 -21.71
CA ARG A 51 12.00 9.58 -20.69
C ARG A 51 11.55 8.83 -19.44
N LEU A 52 12.34 7.88 -18.99
CA LEU A 52 12.09 7.12 -17.76
C LEU A 52 12.49 7.94 -16.53
N ALA A 53 11.71 7.81 -15.46
CA ALA A 53 12.10 8.25 -14.12
C ALA A 53 11.55 7.26 -13.09
N ASN A 54 12.24 7.12 -11.96
CA ASN A 54 11.71 6.37 -10.81
C ASN A 54 10.59 7.18 -10.17
N VAL A 55 9.37 6.66 -10.19
CA VAL A 55 8.18 7.37 -9.69
C VAL A 55 7.70 6.89 -8.32
N VAL A 56 8.53 6.14 -7.60
CA VAL A 56 8.30 5.79 -6.18
C VAL A 56 9.45 6.28 -5.32
N LEU A 57 9.15 6.69 -4.08
CA LEU A 57 10.18 6.96 -3.08
C LEU A 57 10.78 5.64 -2.57
N SER A 58 12.08 5.63 -2.31
CA SER A 58 12.81 4.43 -1.88
C SER A 58 13.97 4.77 -0.95
N CYS A 59 14.42 3.79 -0.18
CA CYS A 59 15.61 3.95 0.66
C CYS A 59 16.88 3.60 -0.13
N PRO A 60 18.02 4.29 0.11
CA PRO A 60 19.27 4.00 -0.60
C PRO A 60 19.86 2.63 -0.26
N THR A 61 19.58 2.09 0.92
CA THR A 61 20.15 0.83 1.41
C THR A 61 19.13 -0.02 2.17
N LEU A 62 19.40 -1.33 2.25
CA LEU A 62 18.63 -2.25 3.10
C LEU A 62 18.61 -1.80 4.57
N ALA A 63 19.72 -1.28 5.09
CA ALA A 63 19.80 -0.82 6.47
C ALA A 63 18.88 0.38 6.75
N ASP A 64 18.69 1.26 5.76
CA ASP A 64 17.74 2.37 5.85
C ASP A 64 16.29 1.86 5.78
N TYR A 65 16.01 0.84 4.96
CA TYR A 65 14.72 0.16 5.00
C TYR A 65 14.42 -0.45 6.38
N GLU A 66 15.41 -1.07 7.03
CA GLU A 66 15.25 -1.69 8.35
C GLU A 66 15.04 -0.68 9.49
N THR A 67 15.41 0.60 9.32
CA THR A 67 15.49 1.53 10.48
C THR A 67 14.87 2.90 10.31
N LYS A 68 14.67 3.36 9.07
CA LYS A 68 14.24 4.72 8.78
C LYS A 68 12.97 4.76 7.95
N SER A 69 12.74 3.75 7.12
CA SER A 69 11.65 3.75 6.15
C SER A 69 10.29 3.85 6.83
N PRO A 70 9.45 4.86 6.50
CA PRO A 70 8.07 4.92 6.92
C PRO A 70 7.21 4.07 5.97
N TYR A 71 7.55 2.79 5.84
CA TYR A 71 6.89 1.79 4.99
C TYR A 71 7.04 2.02 3.48
N PHE A 72 8.09 2.70 2.99
CA PHE A 72 8.26 2.95 1.55
C PHE A 72 8.13 1.68 0.70
N GLY A 73 7.08 1.64 -0.14
CA GLY A 73 6.83 0.58 -1.11
C GLY A 73 6.43 -0.77 -0.52
N ALA A 74 6.32 -0.88 0.81
CA ALA A 74 6.24 -2.17 1.48
C ALA A 74 4.82 -2.77 1.45
N LEU A 75 4.75 -4.10 1.53
CA LEU A 75 3.54 -4.81 1.89
C LEU A 75 3.24 -4.62 3.36
N VAL A 76 2.01 -4.23 3.65
CA VAL A 76 1.53 -3.96 5.00
C VAL A 76 0.56 -5.05 5.43
N GLY A 77 0.74 -5.54 6.66
CA GLY A 77 -0.13 -6.53 7.28
C GLY A 77 0.41 -6.98 8.66
N ARG A 78 -0.30 -7.78 9.44
CA ARG A 78 -1.57 -8.47 9.11
C ARG A 78 -2.78 -7.55 8.96
N TYR A 79 -2.71 -6.34 9.51
CA TYR A 79 -3.78 -5.35 9.39
C TYR A 79 -3.22 -3.97 9.03
N ALA A 80 -3.57 -3.48 7.84
CA ALA A 80 -3.24 -2.13 7.39
C ALA A 80 -4.01 -1.06 8.14
N ASN A 81 -3.36 0.10 8.34
CA ASN A 81 -3.83 1.22 9.14
C ASN A 81 -4.02 0.86 10.63
N ARG A 82 -4.88 1.60 11.33
CA ARG A 82 -4.98 1.57 12.79
C ARG A 82 -6.04 0.60 13.31
N ILE A 83 -5.78 0.00 14.47
CA ILE A 83 -6.74 -0.65 15.36
C ILE A 83 -6.74 0.12 16.68
N ALA A 84 -7.90 0.67 17.05
CA ALA A 84 -8.05 1.53 18.21
C ALA A 84 -7.77 0.79 19.52
N GLY A 85 -7.05 1.43 20.44
CA GLY A 85 -6.75 0.87 21.76
C GLY A 85 -5.89 -0.39 21.75
N ALA A 86 -5.22 -0.67 20.62
CA ALA A 86 -4.38 -1.83 20.39
C ALA A 86 -5.08 -3.16 20.77
N ALA A 87 -6.38 -3.25 20.49
CA ALA A 87 -7.16 -4.45 20.77
C ALA A 87 -8.40 -4.53 19.90
N PHE A 88 -8.91 -5.74 19.71
CA PHE A 88 -10.23 -5.99 19.14
C PHE A 88 -10.85 -7.24 19.77
N THR A 89 -12.14 -7.47 19.54
CA THR A 89 -12.84 -8.68 19.99
C THR A 89 -13.27 -9.51 18.78
N LEU A 90 -12.90 -10.79 18.76
CA LEU A 90 -13.29 -11.75 17.74
C LEU A 90 -13.86 -13.00 18.43
N ASP A 91 -15.05 -13.43 18.04
CA ASP A 91 -15.76 -14.56 18.66
C ASP A 91 -15.88 -14.47 20.19
N GLY A 92 -16.09 -13.24 20.69
CA GLY A 92 -16.21 -12.96 22.13
C GLY A 92 -14.87 -12.96 22.89
N VAL A 93 -13.75 -13.22 22.21
CA VAL A 93 -12.41 -13.19 22.80
C VAL A 93 -11.72 -11.87 22.48
N ARG A 94 -11.23 -11.19 23.52
CA ARG A 94 -10.41 -9.98 23.36
C ARG A 94 -8.98 -10.35 22.98
N HIS A 95 -8.51 -9.82 21.87
CA HIS A 95 -7.13 -9.91 21.41
C HIS A 95 -6.43 -8.59 21.68
N THR A 96 -5.31 -8.63 22.42
CA THR A 96 -4.46 -7.48 22.68
C THR A 96 -3.27 -7.51 21.72
N LEU A 97 -2.99 -6.37 21.10
CA LEU A 97 -1.95 -6.16 20.12
C LEU A 97 -0.88 -5.21 20.69
N PRO A 98 0.32 -5.16 20.10
CA PRO A 98 1.30 -4.15 20.45
C PRO A 98 0.82 -2.73 20.11
N ALA A 99 0.87 -1.82 21.07
CA ALA A 99 0.64 -0.40 20.83
C ALA A 99 1.92 0.27 20.30
N ASN A 100 2.10 0.27 18.98
CA ASN A 100 3.27 0.85 18.30
C ASN A 100 3.04 2.29 17.83
N GLU A 101 1.85 2.85 18.04
CA GLU A 101 1.54 4.25 17.77
C GLU A 101 0.60 4.81 18.85
N GLY A 102 1.18 5.49 19.85
CA GLY A 102 0.40 5.99 21.00
C GLY A 102 -0.31 4.85 21.71
N ALA A 103 -1.65 4.91 21.77
CA ALA A 103 -2.49 3.86 22.36
C ALA A 103 -2.99 2.81 21.34
N ASN A 104 -2.62 2.94 20.06
CA ASN A 104 -3.18 2.17 18.97
C ASN A 104 -2.13 1.22 18.36
N THR A 105 -2.61 0.21 17.65
CA THR A 105 -1.76 -0.62 16.77
C THR A 105 -1.86 -0.08 15.36
N LEU A 106 -0.72 0.21 14.74
CA LEU A 106 -0.61 0.68 13.36
C LEU A 106 0.10 -0.39 12.52
N HIS A 107 -0.43 -0.66 11.33
CA HIS A 107 0.23 -1.47 10.28
C HIS A 107 0.70 -2.86 10.76
N GLY A 108 -0.13 -3.53 11.57
CA GLY A 108 0.12 -4.91 12.00
C GLY A 108 1.11 -5.07 13.16
N GLY A 109 1.55 -3.98 13.78
CA GLY A 109 2.43 -4.00 14.96
C GLY A 109 3.83 -3.43 14.69
N PRO A 110 4.79 -3.64 15.58
CA PRO A 110 6.11 -3.02 15.53
C PRO A 110 6.93 -3.51 14.31
N ALA A 111 7.81 -2.64 13.84
CA ALA A 111 8.78 -2.92 12.78
C ALA A 111 9.96 -3.77 13.27
N ASP A 112 10.19 -3.80 14.58
CA ASP A 112 11.30 -4.45 15.24
C ASP A 112 10.83 -5.49 16.27
N GLY A 113 11.79 -6.06 16.99
CA GLY A 113 11.54 -7.09 17.98
C GLY A 113 11.51 -8.51 17.40
N PRO A 114 11.03 -9.50 18.18
CA PRO A 114 11.09 -10.91 17.80
C PRO A 114 10.11 -11.27 16.67
N THR A 115 9.07 -10.46 16.45
CA THR A 115 8.00 -10.69 15.46
C THR A 115 7.70 -9.40 14.69
N PRO A 116 8.63 -8.93 13.84
CA PRO A 116 8.41 -7.69 13.10
C PRO A 116 7.24 -7.86 12.11
N ASN A 117 6.50 -6.78 11.90
CA ASN A 117 5.35 -6.73 10.99
C ASN A 117 5.75 -7.04 9.53
N PHE A 118 4.76 -7.21 8.66
CA PHE A 118 4.96 -7.78 7.32
C PHE A 118 5.94 -7.00 6.44
N SER A 119 6.03 -5.68 6.62
CA SER A 119 6.91 -4.81 5.86
C SER A 119 8.39 -4.98 6.23
N HIS A 120 8.70 -5.62 7.36
CA HIS A 120 10.07 -5.82 7.87
C HIS A 120 10.49 -7.29 7.87
N ARG A 121 9.82 -8.13 7.08
CA ARG A 121 10.07 -9.57 6.97
C ARG A 121 10.62 -9.93 5.60
N VAL A 122 11.50 -10.92 5.53
CA VAL A 122 11.85 -11.55 4.24
C VAL A 122 10.74 -12.54 3.87
N TRP A 123 10.17 -12.34 2.69
CA TRP A 123 9.17 -13.18 2.07
C TRP A 123 9.83 -14.27 1.23
N ASP A 124 9.20 -15.43 1.16
CA ASP A 124 9.65 -16.51 0.28
C ASP A 124 9.28 -16.16 -1.17
N ILE A 125 10.24 -16.27 -2.08
CA ILE A 125 9.97 -16.24 -3.52
C ILE A 125 9.43 -17.61 -3.92
N VAL A 126 8.13 -17.71 -4.20
CA VAL A 126 7.48 -18.94 -4.65
C VAL A 126 7.64 -19.14 -6.15
N ALA A 127 7.53 -18.06 -6.91
CA ALA A 127 7.70 -18.07 -8.36
C ALA A 127 8.19 -16.71 -8.85
N ALA A 128 9.10 -16.71 -9.81
CA ALA A 128 9.51 -15.53 -10.56
C ALA A 128 9.69 -15.96 -12.02
N THR A 129 8.65 -15.80 -12.83
CA THR A 129 8.60 -16.32 -14.19
C THR A 129 7.87 -15.35 -15.11
N GLY A 130 8.35 -15.24 -16.36
CA GLY A 130 7.82 -14.30 -17.33
C GLY A 130 7.80 -12.87 -16.79
N SER A 131 6.61 -12.30 -16.60
CA SER A 131 6.44 -10.93 -16.09
C SER A 131 5.85 -10.85 -14.70
N ALA A 132 5.96 -11.92 -13.92
CA ALA A 132 5.38 -11.99 -12.58
C ALA A 132 6.36 -12.47 -11.49
N LEU A 133 6.16 -11.95 -10.28
CA LEU A 133 6.79 -12.40 -9.04
C LEU A 133 5.67 -12.77 -8.05
N THR A 134 5.73 -13.96 -7.47
CA THR A 134 4.86 -14.37 -6.35
C THR A 134 5.68 -14.55 -5.09
N LEU A 135 5.35 -13.77 -4.08
CA LEU A 135 5.90 -13.82 -2.73
C LEU A 135 4.94 -14.56 -1.79
N ARG A 136 5.49 -15.20 -0.76
CA ARG A 136 4.72 -15.84 0.31
C ARG A 136 5.27 -15.45 1.68
N LEU A 137 4.38 -15.18 2.63
CA LEU A 137 4.71 -15.06 4.05
C LEU A 137 3.81 -15.97 4.87
N HIS A 138 4.43 -16.68 5.80
CA HIS A 138 3.74 -17.41 6.85
C HIS A 138 3.80 -16.59 8.14
N SER A 139 2.62 -16.36 8.73
CA SER A 139 2.40 -15.57 9.93
C SER A 139 1.67 -16.46 10.94
N PRO A 140 2.36 -17.02 11.94
CA PRO A 140 1.79 -18.03 12.82
C PRO A 140 0.66 -17.48 13.72
N ASP A 141 -0.09 -18.39 14.35
CA ASP A 141 -1.07 -18.02 15.38
C ASP A 141 -0.40 -17.23 16.52
N GLY A 142 -1.03 -16.13 16.93
CA GLY A 142 -0.54 -15.26 17.99
C GLY A 142 0.52 -14.26 17.57
N GLU A 143 0.99 -14.25 16.31
CA GLU A 143 1.96 -13.25 15.85
C GLU A 143 1.39 -11.83 16.01
N ASN A 144 2.11 -10.97 16.74
CA ASN A 144 1.65 -9.64 17.15
C ASN A 144 0.26 -9.62 17.81
N GLY A 145 -0.14 -10.71 18.47
CA GLY A 145 -1.42 -10.86 19.14
C GLY A 145 -2.60 -11.23 18.24
N PHE A 146 -2.39 -11.35 16.92
CA PHE A 146 -3.44 -11.76 15.99
C PHE A 146 -3.67 -13.29 16.06
N PRO A 147 -4.92 -13.76 16.20
CA PRO A 147 -5.22 -15.19 16.19
C PRO A 147 -5.15 -15.77 14.77
N GLY A 148 -5.01 -17.07 14.66
CA GLY A 148 -5.07 -17.81 13.40
C GLY A 148 -3.72 -17.93 12.72
N ASP A 149 -3.47 -19.12 12.18
CA ASP A 149 -2.26 -19.44 11.43
C ASP A 149 -2.44 -19.02 9.96
N LEU A 150 -1.82 -17.91 9.56
CA LEU A 150 -2.09 -17.23 8.30
C LEU A 150 -0.97 -17.48 7.29
N THR A 151 -1.34 -17.87 6.08
CA THR A 151 -0.44 -17.84 4.91
C THR A 151 -0.94 -16.83 3.90
N VAL A 152 -0.06 -15.91 3.51
CA VAL A 152 -0.32 -14.84 2.54
C VAL A 152 0.54 -15.06 1.31
N TYR A 153 -0.06 -14.82 0.15
CA TYR A 153 0.60 -14.76 -1.15
C TYR A 153 0.34 -13.39 -1.77
N VAL A 154 1.37 -12.79 -2.35
CA VAL A 154 1.22 -11.58 -3.16
C VAL A 154 1.90 -11.79 -4.49
N THR A 155 1.14 -11.63 -5.58
CA THR A 155 1.65 -11.72 -6.95
C THR A 155 1.71 -10.34 -7.58
N TYR A 156 2.91 -9.91 -7.93
CA TYR A 156 3.17 -8.74 -8.75
C TYR A 156 3.23 -9.16 -10.21
N THR A 157 2.40 -8.59 -11.07
CA THR A 157 2.42 -8.84 -12.51
C THR A 157 2.61 -7.54 -13.26
N LEU A 158 3.74 -7.39 -13.95
CA LEU A 158 3.93 -6.32 -14.92
C LEU A 158 3.36 -6.78 -16.26
N THR A 159 2.63 -5.91 -16.94
CA THR A 159 1.97 -6.21 -18.23
C THR A 159 2.58 -5.37 -19.36
N PRO A 160 2.34 -5.73 -20.63
CA PRO A 160 2.84 -4.96 -21.77
C PRO A 160 2.29 -3.53 -21.87
N ASP A 161 1.12 -3.22 -21.28
CA ASP A 161 0.46 -1.92 -21.34
C ASP A 161 0.81 -1.00 -20.16
N ASN A 162 2.01 -1.18 -19.57
CA ASN A 162 2.51 -0.40 -18.42
C ASN A 162 1.59 -0.48 -17.18
N THR A 163 0.97 -1.63 -16.97
CA THR A 163 0.18 -1.91 -15.77
C THR A 163 0.95 -2.82 -14.82
N LEU A 164 1.17 -2.38 -13.59
CA LEU A 164 1.59 -3.25 -12.48
C LEU A 164 0.35 -3.66 -11.68
N ARG A 165 0.06 -4.96 -11.65
CA ARG A 165 -1.05 -5.54 -10.88
C ARG A 165 -0.51 -6.28 -9.66
N LEU A 166 -1.10 -6.03 -8.50
CA LEU A 166 -0.83 -6.67 -7.23
C LEU A 166 -2.06 -7.51 -6.88
N ASP A 167 -1.92 -8.83 -6.84
CA ASP A 167 -2.96 -9.75 -6.41
C ASP A 167 -2.59 -10.35 -5.05
N TYR A 168 -3.45 -10.13 -4.07
CA TYR A 168 -3.32 -10.64 -2.72
C TYR A 168 -4.21 -11.88 -2.56
N ALA A 169 -3.67 -12.95 -1.99
CA ALA A 169 -4.44 -14.11 -1.59
C ALA A 169 -3.99 -14.58 -0.21
N ALA A 170 -4.93 -14.99 0.63
CA ALA A 170 -4.57 -15.55 1.93
C ALA A 170 -5.55 -16.63 2.39
N ARG A 171 -5.05 -17.49 3.27
CA ARG A 171 -5.85 -18.49 3.97
C ARG A 171 -5.40 -18.55 5.42
N VAL A 172 -6.35 -18.78 6.31
CA VAL A 172 -6.10 -19.00 7.73
C VAL A 172 -6.46 -20.42 8.11
N ALA A 173 -5.69 -21.02 9.01
CA ALA A 173 -5.96 -22.32 9.62
C ALA A 173 -6.11 -22.19 11.13
N GLY A 174 -6.82 -23.16 11.73
CA GLY A 174 -7.02 -23.27 13.17
C GLY A 174 -8.07 -22.31 13.74
N ARG A 175 -7.90 -21.00 13.58
CA ARG A 175 -8.80 -19.97 14.11
C ARG A 175 -9.07 -18.89 13.07
N ALA A 176 -10.23 -18.24 13.17
CA ALA A 176 -10.49 -17.03 12.41
C ALA A 176 -9.52 -15.91 12.79
N THR A 177 -9.32 -14.97 11.87
CA THR A 177 -8.49 -13.78 12.08
C THR A 177 -9.14 -12.53 11.51
N VAL A 178 -8.50 -11.38 11.71
CA VAL A 178 -8.78 -10.17 10.95
C VAL A 178 -7.62 -9.89 10.00
N LEU A 179 -7.93 -9.54 8.76
CA LEU A 179 -6.96 -9.35 7.70
C LEU A 179 -7.30 -8.09 6.89
N ASN A 180 -6.32 -7.22 6.72
CA ASN A 180 -6.39 -6.07 5.82
C ASN A 180 -4.98 -5.83 5.26
N LEU A 181 -4.80 -5.98 3.95
CA LEU A 181 -3.49 -5.92 3.30
C LEU A 181 -3.46 -4.76 2.32
N THR A 182 -2.31 -4.11 2.20
CA THR A 182 -2.09 -3.06 1.20
C THR A 182 -0.62 -3.00 0.79
N ASN A 183 -0.30 -2.15 -0.18
CA ASN A 183 1.06 -1.72 -0.48
C ASN A 183 1.21 -0.22 -0.22
N HIS A 184 2.28 0.17 0.46
CA HIS A 184 2.51 1.52 0.94
C HIS A 184 3.54 2.28 0.08
N ALA A 185 3.47 2.12 -1.25
CA ALA A 185 4.25 2.92 -2.19
C ALA A 185 3.89 4.41 -2.11
N TYR A 186 4.91 5.25 -2.05
CA TYR A 186 4.78 6.71 -2.13
C TYR A 186 5.13 7.14 -3.54
N PHE A 187 4.15 7.64 -4.29
CA PHE A 187 4.32 8.02 -5.68
C PHE A 187 4.78 9.46 -5.83
N ASN A 188 5.75 9.67 -6.71
CA ASN A 188 6.10 10.97 -7.26
C ASN A 188 6.29 10.83 -8.78
N LEU A 189 5.22 11.10 -9.53
CA LEU A 189 5.22 10.97 -10.99
C LEU A 189 6.19 11.92 -11.72
N ALA A 190 6.71 12.96 -11.07
CA ALA A 190 7.74 13.82 -11.66
C ALA A 190 9.14 13.15 -11.61
N GLY A 191 9.32 12.20 -10.69
CA GLY A 191 10.59 11.50 -10.44
C GLY A 191 11.46 12.13 -9.37
N GLY A 192 10.93 13.11 -8.63
CA GLY A 192 11.63 13.83 -7.56
C GLY A 192 10.99 15.18 -7.27
N GLY A 193 11.49 15.88 -6.25
CA GLY A 193 10.92 17.14 -5.77
C GLY A 193 9.56 16.96 -5.11
N THR A 194 8.76 18.02 -5.03
CA THR A 194 7.46 17.97 -4.36
C THR A 194 6.40 17.27 -5.20
N ALA A 195 5.64 16.36 -4.59
CA ALA A 195 4.47 15.74 -5.19
C ALA A 195 3.17 16.57 -4.97
N LEU A 196 3.26 17.72 -4.29
CA LEU A 196 2.12 18.62 -4.10
C LEU A 196 1.73 19.34 -5.41
N ASP A 197 2.58 19.30 -6.43
CA ASP A 197 2.26 19.83 -7.76
C ASP A 197 1.39 18.90 -8.60
N HIS A 198 1.23 17.65 -8.17
CA HIS A 198 0.36 16.68 -8.83
C HIS A 198 -1.11 17.08 -8.72
N GLU A 199 -1.87 16.61 -9.70
CA GLU A 199 -3.32 16.66 -9.72
C GLU A 199 -3.88 15.29 -9.35
N ILE A 200 -4.83 15.25 -8.42
CA ILE A 200 -5.48 14.03 -7.96
C ILE A 200 -6.99 14.11 -8.14
N ALA A 201 -7.60 13.00 -8.56
CA ALA A 201 -9.01 12.71 -8.38
C ALA A 201 -9.16 11.41 -7.57
N VAL A 202 -10.17 11.33 -6.70
CA VAL A 202 -10.50 10.14 -5.91
C VAL A 202 -11.95 9.77 -6.21
N ALA A 203 -12.21 8.52 -6.55
CA ALA A 203 -13.53 8.01 -6.90
C ALA A 203 -14.38 7.74 -5.65
N ALA A 204 -14.57 8.78 -4.83
CA ALA A 204 -15.23 8.71 -3.53
C ALA A 204 -15.94 10.02 -3.18
N ALA A 205 -17.27 9.95 -3.05
CA ALA A 205 -18.10 11.04 -2.55
C ALA A 205 -18.14 11.08 -1.01
N ARG A 206 -17.50 10.12 -0.34
CA ARG A 206 -17.51 9.97 1.13
C ARG A 206 -16.13 9.62 1.69
N TYR A 207 -15.91 9.97 2.95
CA TYR A 207 -14.70 9.65 3.69
C TYR A 207 -15.04 9.27 5.13
N LEU A 208 -14.05 8.74 5.85
CA LEU A 208 -14.15 8.43 7.28
C LEU A 208 -13.52 9.57 8.10
N PRO A 209 -14.29 10.38 8.84
CA PRO A 209 -13.73 11.41 9.70
C PRO A 209 -12.92 10.77 10.83
N PRO A 210 -11.62 11.09 10.96
CA PRO A 210 -10.82 10.63 12.07
C PRO A 210 -11.05 11.50 13.32
N ASP A 211 -10.76 10.93 14.49
CA ASP A 211 -10.56 11.67 15.73
C ASP A 211 -9.11 12.20 15.85
N ALA A 212 -8.77 12.79 17.00
CA ALA A 212 -7.43 13.34 17.25
C ALA A 212 -6.30 12.28 17.28
N ALA A 213 -6.63 11.00 17.40
CA ALA A 213 -5.70 9.89 17.35
C ALA A 213 -5.68 9.21 15.96
N ASN A 214 -6.27 9.85 14.95
CA ASN A 214 -6.43 9.34 13.60
C ASN A 214 -7.28 8.04 13.52
N ILE A 215 -8.16 7.80 14.49
CA ILE A 215 -9.10 6.66 14.47
C ILE A 215 -10.42 7.12 13.85
N PRO A 216 -11.00 6.37 12.89
CA PRO A 216 -12.34 6.68 12.39
C PRO A 216 -13.37 6.78 13.52
N THR A 217 -14.12 7.87 13.54
CA THR A 217 -15.20 8.07 14.54
C THR A 217 -16.34 7.04 14.43
N GLY A 218 -16.41 6.32 13.31
CA GLY A 218 -17.54 5.46 12.91
C GLY A 218 -18.50 6.14 11.94
N ALA A 219 -18.41 7.46 11.78
CA ALA A 219 -19.18 8.20 10.79
C ALA A 219 -18.64 7.96 9.37
N ILE A 220 -19.54 8.01 8.39
CA ILE A 220 -19.21 8.09 6.96
C ILE A 220 -19.78 9.41 6.47
N ALA A 221 -18.91 10.39 6.20
CA ALA A 221 -19.29 11.76 5.89
C ALA A 221 -19.12 12.08 4.40
N PRO A 222 -19.94 12.98 3.82
CA PRO A 222 -19.75 13.43 2.45
C PRO A 222 -18.48 14.28 2.33
N VAL A 223 -17.79 14.18 1.18
CA VAL A 223 -16.65 15.07 0.88
C VAL A 223 -17.11 16.43 0.34
N ALA A 224 -18.32 16.51 -0.23
CA ALA A 224 -18.85 17.71 -0.85
C ALA A 224 -18.84 18.91 0.11
N GLY A 225 -18.31 20.04 -0.36
CA GLY A 225 -18.19 21.26 0.44
C GLY A 225 -17.02 21.25 1.45
N THR A 226 -16.18 20.22 1.43
CA THR A 226 -14.96 20.14 2.26
C THR A 226 -13.71 20.27 1.39
N TRP A 227 -12.55 20.51 2.01
CA TRP A 227 -11.26 20.50 1.32
C TRP A 227 -10.85 19.11 0.82
N LEU A 228 -11.54 18.06 1.28
CA LEU A 228 -11.38 16.67 0.85
C LEU A 228 -12.21 16.35 -0.41
N ASP A 229 -12.97 17.29 -0.98
CA ASP A 229 -13.65 17.07 -2.25
C ASP A 229 -12.65 16.96 -3.40
N LEU A 230 -12.25 15.71 -3.66
CA LEU A 230 -11.37 15.28 -4.74
C LEU A 230 -12.14 14.46 -5.77
N THR A 231 -13.47 14.56 -5.82
CA THR A 231 -14.32 13.84 -6.79
C THR A 231 -14.04 14.26 -8.24
N ARG A 232 -13.40 15.42 -8.41
CA ARG A 232 -12.85 15.93 -9.66
C ARG A 232 -11.37 16.16 -9.51
N GLN A 233 -10.64 16.01 -10.61
CA GLN A 233 -9.20 16.21 -10.65
C GLN A 233 -8.83 17.64 -10.23
N GLN A 234 -8.00 17.74 -9.20
CA GLN A 234 -7.55 19.01 -8.61
C GLN A 234 -6.09 18.90 -8.20
N ARG A 235 -5.35 20.01 -8.28
CA ARG A 235 -4.01 20.09 -7.69
C ARG A 235 -4.10 19.81 -6.19
N ILE A 236 -3.18 18.98 -5.69
CA ILE A 236 -3.05 18.71 -4.26
C ILE A 236 -2.71 20.02 -3.55
N GLY A 237 -1.56 20.60 -3.90
CA GLY A 237 -1.08 21.88 -3.41
C GLY A 237 -0.80 21.90 -1.90
N PRO A 238 -0.23 22.99 -1.38
CA PRO A 238 0.06 23.13 0.05
C PRO A 238 -1.17 22.99 0.95
N ALA A 239 -2.34 23.39 0.45
CA ALA A 239 -3.61 23.30 1.19
C ALA A 239 -4.01 21.86 1.53
N ARG A 240 -3.47 20.86 0.82
CA ARG A 240 -3.75 19.43 1.03
C ARG A 240 -2.52 18.62 1.44
N ALA A 241 -1.43 19.28 1.85
CA ALA A 241 -0.25 18.59 2.38
C ALA A 241 -0.57 17.72 3.61
N GLY A 242 -1.61 18.10 4.37
CA GLY A 242 -2.12 17.34 5.51
C GLY A 242 -3.10 16.21 5.18
N LEU A 243 -3.26 15.81 3.90
CA LEU A 243 -4.06 14.63 3.56
C LEU A 243 -3.47 13.41 4.26
N ASP A 244 -4.26 12.81 5.14
CA ASP A 244 -4.09 11.47 5.70
C ASP A 244 -5.50 10.92 6.01
N HIS A 245 -6.28 10.62 4.96
CA HIS A 245 -7.70 10.28 5.12
C HIS A 245 -8.08 9.02 4.32
N CYS A 246 -8.98 8.23 4.91
CA CYS A 246 -9.60 7.08 4.27
C CYS A 246 -10.85 7.51 3.50
N PHE A 247 -10.82 7.34 2.18
CA PHE A 247 -11.94 7.63 1.28
C PHE A 247 -12.73 6.35 1.00
N VAL A 248 -14.06 6.43 1.07
CA VAL A 248 -14.97 5.31 0.81
C VAL A 248 -15.30 5.30 -0.67
N LEU A 249 -14.84 4.27 -1.39
CA LEU A 249 -14.94 4.22 -2.85
C LEU A 249 -16.39 4.05 -3.31
N ASP A 250 -16.77 4.77 -4.36
CA ASP A 250 -18.10 4.72 -4.98
C ASP A 250 -18.23 3.54 -5.95
N LYS A 251 -17.96 2.35 -5.44
CA LYS A 251 -18.10 1.08 -6.17
C LYS A 251 -18.50 -0.03 -5.20
N PRO A 252 -19.03 -1.17 -5.68
CA PRO A 252 -19.21 -2.35 -4.85
C PRO A 252 -17.88 -2.88 -4.31
N GLU A 253 -17.89 -3.35 -3.06
CA GLU A 253 -16.78 -4.13 -2.47
C GLU A 253 -16.54 -5.41 -3.28
N GLY A 254 -15.28 -5.83 -3.42
CA GLY A 254 -14.89 -7.04 -4.15
C GLY A 254 -14.94 -6.92 -5.68
N VAL A 255 -15.56 -5.88 -6.22
CA VAL A 255 -15.56 -5.58 -7.66
C VAL A 255 -14.41 -4.64 -7.98
N ILE A 256 -13.59 -4.99 -8.98
CA ILE A 256 -12.51 -4.12 -9.44
C ILE A 256 -13.10 -2.85 -10.07
N GLY A 257 -12.63 -1.70 -9.62
CA GLY A 257 -13.09 -0.41 -10.13
C GLY A 257 -12.16 0.73 -9.72
N PRO A 258 -12.41 1.96 -10.20
CA PRO A 258 -11.52 3.10 -9.98
C PRO A 258 -11.43 3.46 -8.50
N ALA A 259 -10.22 3.81 -8.06
CA ALA A 259 -9.94 4.34 -6.73
C ALA A 259 -9.42 5.78 -6.78
N ALA A 260 -8.37 6.01 -7.56
CA ALA A 260 -7.75 7.32 -7.69
C ALA A 260 -7.09 7.50 -9.08
N LEU A 261 -6.96 8.76 -9.49
CA LEU A 261 -6.20 9.18 -10.67
C LEU A 261 -5.21 10.25 -10.23
N LEU A 262 -3.92 9.97 -10.35
CA LEU A 262 -2.84 10.91 -10.06
C LEU A 262 -2.16 11.32 -11.36
N ARG A 263 -1.89 12.61 -11.55
CA ARG A 263 -1.23 13.15 -12.74
C ARG A 263 -0.15 14.14 -12.34
N ASP A 264 1.00 14.04 -13.00
CA ASP A 264 1.96 15.14 -13.03
C ASP A 264 1.81 15.91 -14.36
N PRO A 265 1.32 17.16 -14.34
CA PRO A 265 1.20 17.96 -15.55
C PRO A 265 2.54 18.23 -16.27
N ALA A 266 3.66 18.25 -15.55
CA ALA A 266 4.95 18.62 -16.11
C ALA A 266 5.54 17.50 -16.98
N SER A 267 5.60 16.26 -16.48
CA SER A 267 6.03 15.09 -17.25
C SER A 267 4.93 14.53 -18.15
N GLY A 268 3.67 14.69 -17.76
CA GLY A 268 2.51 14.08 -18.40
C GLY A 268 2.25 12.65 -17.98
N ARG A 269 2.99 12.12 -17.01
CA ARG A 269 2.71 10.80 -16.43
C ARG A 269 1.37 10.81 -15.69
N VAL A 270 0.60 9.75 -15.89
CA VAL A 270 -0.68 9.52 -15.24
C VAL A 270 -0.65 8.13 -14.62
N LEU A 271 -1.04 8.04 -13.35
CA LEU A 271 -1.28 6.81 -12.62
C LEU A 271 -2.78 6.69 -12.35
N ALA A 272 -3.42 5.71 -12.99
CA ALA A 272 -4.76 5.28 -12.62
C ALA A 272 -4.65 4.09 -11.65
N VAL A 273 -5.33 4.20 -10.50
CA VAL A 273 -5.43 3.14 -9.50
C VAL A 273 -6.82 2.53 -9.56
N GLU A 274 -6.88 1.22 -9.77
CA GLU A 274 -8.12 0.43 -9.70
C GLU A 274 -7.96 -0.65 -8.62
N THR A 275 -9.04 -1.03 -7.95
CA THR A 275 -8.97 -2.02 -6.86
C THR A 275 -10.29 -2.74 -6.60
N THR A 276 -10.21 -3.92 -5.98
CA THR A 276 -11.36 -4.61 -5.38
C THR A 276 -11.72 -4.07 -3.99
N GLU A 277 -10.79 -3.40 -3.32
CA GLU A 277 -10.95 -2.87 -1.96
C GLU A 277 -12.10 -1.84 -1.84
N PRO A 278 -12.75 -1.70 -0.68
CA PRO A 278 -13.85 -0.76 -0.49
C PRO A 278 -13.37 0.68 -0.21
N ALA A 279 -12.10 0.90 0.11
CA ALA A 279 -11.54 2.21 0.41
C ALA A 279 -10.13 2.42 -0.15
N VAL A 280 -9.70 3.69 -0.12
CA VAL A 280 -8.31 4.08 -0.35
C VAL A 280 -7.88 5.10 0.72
N GLN A 281 -6.76 4.84 1.39
CA GLN A 281 -6.06 5.87 2.17
C GLN A 281 -5.30 6.78 1.20
N VAL A 282 -5.53 8.08 1.30
CA VAL A 282 -4.73 9.08 0.59
C VAL A 282 -3.89 9.81 1.62
N TYR A 283 -2.58 9.58 1.55
CA TYR A 283 -1.60 10.24 2.39
C TYR A 283 -0.64 11.07 1.54
N ALA A 284 -0.60 12.38 1.76
CA ALA A 284 0.24 13.31 1.00
C ALA A 284 1.62 13.57 1.63
N ALA A 285 2.05 12.75 2.59
CA ALA A 285 3.39 12.81 3.17
C ALA A 285 3.81 14.19 3.74
N GLY A 286 2.86 15.04 4.16
CA GLY A 286 3.16 16.40 4.63
C GLY A 286 3.96 16.50 5.93
N LYS A 287 4.29 15.38 6.56
CA LYS A 287 5.16 15.28 7.73
C LYS A 287 6.43 14.46 7.47
N LEU A 288 6.66 14.04 6.23
CA LEU A 288 7.83 13.25 5.88
C LEU A 288 9.10 14.07 6.12
N ASP A 289 10.03 13.51 6.88
CA ASP A 289 11.33 14.11 7.18
C ASP A 289 12.40 13.01 7.12
N LEU A 290 12.76 12.63 5.89
CA LEU A 290 13.74 11.57 5.63
C LEU A 290 14.57 11.90 4.38
N PRO A 291 15.70 12.60 4.52
CA PRO A 291 16.54 12.98 3.40
C PRO A 291 16.87 11.80 2.47
N PRO A 292 16.79 11.99 1.13
CA PRO A 292 16.62 13.26 0.44
C PRO A 292 15.17 13.79 0.37
N TYR A 293 14.20 13.08 0.96
CA TYR A 293 12.78 13.42 0.88
C TYR A 293 12.32 14.32 2.02
N GLY A 294 11.56 15.35 1.68
CA GLY A 294 10.91 16.25 2.61
C GLY A 294 9.38 16.17 2.56
N PRO A 295 8.71 17.07 3.29
CA PRO A 295 7.26 17.12 3.37
C PRO A 295 6.59 17.27 2.00
N GLY A 296 5.69 16.35 1.67
CA GLY A 296 4.92 16.41 0.43
C GLY A 296 5.63 15.85 -0.80
N ASP A 297 6.77 15.19 -0.66
CA ASP A 297 7.55 14.66 -1.79
C ASP A 297 6.98 13.37 -2.39
N GLY A 298 5.96 12.75 -1.77
CA GLY A 298 5.29 11.57 -2.30
C GLY A 298 3.85 11.44 -1.83
N ILE A 299 3.03 10.75 -2.61
CA ILE A 299 1.62 10.47 -2.32
C ILE A 299 1.43 8.97 -2.20
N ALA A 300 0.99 8.48 -1.04
CA ALA A 300 0.56 7.09 -0.89
C ALA A 300 -0.94 6.95 -1.19
N LEU A 301 -1.27 5.89 -1.95
CA LEU A 301 -2.64 5.55 -2.37
C LEU A 301 -2.91 4.09 -1.96
N GLU A 302 -3.12 3.88 -0.67
CA GLU A 302 -3.24 2.55 -0.08
C GLU A 302 -4.67 2.04 -0.21
N THR A 303 -4.92 1.13 -1.13
CA THR A 303 -6.23 0.47 -1.28
C THR A 303 -6.41 -0.54 -0.16
N GLN A 304 -7.51 -0.46 0.60
CA GLN A 304 -7.69 -1.23 1.82
C GLN A 304 -9.15 -1.31 2.27
N HIS A 305 -9.44 -2.18 3.24
CA HIS A 305 -10.61 -2.07 4.11
C HIS A 305 -10.50 -0.85 5.02
N PHE A 306 -11.62 -0.47 5.64
CA PHE A 306 -11.67 0.72 6.48
C PHE A 306 -10.77 0.54 7.72
N PRO A 307 -10.01 1.56 8.15
CA PRO A 307 -9.30 1.50 9.42
C PRO A 307 -10.25 1.19 10.59
N ASP A 308 -9.75 0.49 11.59
CA ASP A 308 -10.49 0.09 12.80
C ASP A 308 -11.73 -0.81 12.55
N SER A 309 -11.91 -1.39 11.34
CA SER A 309 -13.05 -2.29 11.05
C SER A 309 -13.28 -3.40 12.09
N PRO A 310 -12.25 -4.05 12.69
CA PRO A 310 -12.44 -5.03 13.76
C PRO A 310 -13.23 -4.52 14.99
N ASN A 311 -13.24 -3.21 15.22
CA ASN A 311 -13.97 -2.57 16.32
C ASN A 311 -15.23 -1.83 15.85
N ARG A 312 -15.57 -1.90 14.55
CA ARG A 312 -16.65 -1.14 13.92
C ARG A 312 -17.58 -2.08 13.15
N PRO A 313 -18.57 -2.71 13.81
CA PRO A 313 -19.46 -3.69 13.17
C PRO A 313 -20.26 -3.19 11.97
N ALA A 314 -20.40 -1.86 11.81
CA ALA A 314 -21.06 -1.24 10.67
C ALA A 314 -20.14 -1.06 9.44
N PHE A 315 -18.83 -1.27 9.59
CA PHE A 315 -17.86 -1.21 8.49
C PHE A 315 -17.77 -2.56 7.77
N PRO A 316 -17.28 -2.58 6.52
CA PRO A 316 -17.00 -3.83 5.80
C PRO A 316 -16.15 -4.79 6.65
N SER A 317 -16.57 -6.06 6.70
CA SER A 317 -15.90 -7.06 7.54
C SER A 317 -14.49 -7.33 7.04
N THR A 318 -13.54 -7.39 7.97
CA THR A 318 -12.17 -7.84 7.72
C THR A 318 -11.91 -9.25 8.27
N ARG A 319 -12.97 -9.95 8.71
CA ARG A 319 -12.85 -11.32 9.22
C ARG A 319 -12.48 -12.27 8.09
N LEU A 320 -11.56 -13.19 8.38
CA LEU A 320 -11.26 -14.35 7.53
C LEU A 320 -11.43 -15.63 8.35
N ASP A 321 -12.30 -16.53 7.90
CA ASP A 321 -12.56 -17.81 8.56
C ASP A 321 -11.73 -18.97 7.96
N PRO A 322 -11.40 -20.01 8.75
CA PRO A 322 -10.83 -21.24 8.22
C PRO A 322 -11.74 -21.87 7.16
N GLY A 323 -11.15 -22.24 6.01
CA GLY A 323 -11.88 -22.77 4.85
C GLY A 323 -12.22 -21.71 3.79
N GLU A 324 -12.22 -20.43 4.17
CA GLU A 324 -12.40 -19.33 3.22
C GLU A 324 -11.09 -18.99 2.49
N ALA A 325 -11.21 -18.20 1.43
CA ALA A 325 -10.09 -17.64 0.70
C ALA A 325 -10.22 -16.12 0.65
N PHE A 326 -9.25 -15.42 1.22
CA PHE A 326 -9.11 -13.99 1.00
C PHE A 326 -8.59 -13.74 -0.42
N ARG A 327 -9.15 -12.76 -1.11
CA ARG A 327 -8.67 -12.24 -2.39
C ARG A 327 -8.85 -10.74 -2.44
N SER A 328 -7.80 -10.06 -2.89
CA SER A 328 -7.85 -8.64 -3.23
C SER A 328 -6.94 -8.35 -4.41
N SER A 329 -7.24 -7.33 -5.20
CA SER A 329 -6.44 -6.88 -6.32
C SER A 329 -6.31 -5.37 -6.33
N THR A 330 -5.11 -4.88 -6.60
CA THR A 330 -4.82 -3.48 -6.88
C THR A 330 -4.05 -3.35 -8.16
N VAL A 331 -4.41 -2.36 -8.97
CA VAL A 331 -3.88 -2.14 -10.31
C VAL A 331 -3.34 -0.73 -10.38
N TRP A 332 -2.07 -0.61 -10.74
CA TRP A 332 -1.42 0.66 -11.05
C TRP A 332 -1.12 0.73 -12.54
N ARG A 333 -1.98 1.45 -13.26
CA ARG A 333 -1.89 1.62 -14.71
C ARG A 333 -1.22 2.94 -15.01
N PHE A 334 -0.03 2.89 -15.61
CA PHE A 334 0.71 4.06 -16.02
C PHE A 334 0.43 4.41 -17.47
N THR A 335 0.05 5.65 -17.71
CA THR A 335 -0.16 6.20 -19.06
C THR A 335 0.48 7.58 -19.16
N THR A 336 0.38 8.19 -20.34
CA THR A 336 0.76 9.60 -20.53
C THR A 336 -0.44 10.39 -21.02
N ASP A 337 -0.49 11.66 -20.66
CA ASP A 337 -1.58 12.59 -21.00
C ASP A 337 -1.60 13.03 -22.48
N GLN A 338 -1.04 12.23 -23.40
CA GLN A 338 -0.94 12.63 -24.80
C GLN A 338 -2.31 13.02 -25.36
N THR A 339 -2.37 14.30 -25.75
CA THR A 339 -3.33 14.87 -26.68
C THR A 339 -3.40 13.95 -27.88
N ARG A 340 -4.59 13.40 -28.18
CA ARG A 340 -4.90 12.92 -29.53
C ARG A 340 -4.61 14.09 -30.49
N THR A 341 -3.45 14.09 -31.15
CA THR A 341 -3.24 14.84 -32.38
C THR A 341 -4.10 14.24 -33.48
#